data_AF-A0A960SSW5-F1
#
_entry.id   AF-A0A960SSW5-F1
#
_cell.length_a   1.000
_cell.length_b   1.000
_cell.length_c   1.000
_cell.angle_alpha   90.00
_cell.angle_beta   90.00
_cell.angle_gamma   90.00
#
_symmetry.space_group_name_H-M   'P 1'
#
loop_
_entity.id
_entity.type
_entity.pdbx_description
1 polymer ?
#
loop_
_entity_poly.entity_id
_entity_poly.type
_entity_poly.pdbx_seq_one_letter_code
_entity_poly.pdbx_strand_id
1 'polypeptide(L)'
;WDGTAWSALGAGTSDHVSALAVFDAGTGPELVAGGRFVQADGQDVNCVARWNGATWNGLAGGMADGSRSTEVRALAAIIENGTAYLLAGGSFSEAGDLPAGLYGGRGLARWDGVEWSSLAGNADAEVVVGGTVQAILPLGDETPTALVVGGQLSSVADRNGVVSTLDAVRWDSGGWSPMSGGLDGTVNTLAPYA
;
A
#
# COMPACT_ATOMS: atom_id res chain seq x y z
N TRP A 1 20.74 12.11 2.59
CA TRP A 1 22.07 11.99 3.22
C TRP A 1 23.04 11.57 2.15
N ASP A 2 24.14 12.29 1.95
CA ASP A 2 25.16 11.97 0.92
C ASP A 2 26.43 11.33 1.50
N GLY A 3 26.39 10.89 2.77
CA GLY A 3 27.58 10.45 3.51
C GLY A 3 28.17 11.53 4.41
N THR A 4 27.79 12.80 4.23
CA THR A 4 28.32 13.94 4.99
C THR A 4 27.27 14.92 5.48
N ALA A 5 26.19 15.14 4.71
CA ALA A 5 25.12 16.07 5.03
C ALA A 5 23.74 15.54 4.65
N TRP A 6 22.73 16.04 5.38
CA TRP A 6 21.33 15.89 5.01
C TRP A 6 20.94 17.01 4.05
N SER A 7 20.30 16.64 2.94
CA SER A 7 19.73 17.56 1.95
C SER A 7 18.24 17.27 1.82
N ALA A 8 17.45 18.31 1.61
CA ALA A 8 16.02 18.17 1.34
C ALA A 8 15.78 17.48 -0.02
N LEU A 9 14.70 16.71 -0.12
CA LEU A 9 14.21 16.15 -1.37
C LEU A 9 13.14 17.08 -1.94
N GLY A 10 13.54 17.93 -2.90
CA GLY A 10 12.66 18.93 -3.49
C GLY A 10 12.17 19.96 -2.45
N ALA A 11 10.94 20.46 -2.65
CA ALA A 11 10.20 21.25 -1.68
C ALA A 11 9.46 20.39 -0.63
N GLY A 12 9.41 19.07 -0.82
CA GLY A 12 8.82 18.11 0.10
C GLY A 12 7.31 17.96 -0.05
N THR A 13 6.66 17.41 0.99
CA THR A 13 5.23 17.11 1.03
C THR A 13 4.44 18.17 1.80
N SER A 14 3.17 18.35 1.43
CA SER A 14 2.25 19.30 2.07
C SER A 14 1.73 18.91 3.45
N ASP A 15 1.89 17.63 3.84
CA ASP A 15 1.54 17.09 5.15
C ASP A 15 2.51 15.94 5.48
N HIS A 16 2.28 15.27 6.61
CA HIS A 16 3.11 14.19 7.12
C HIS A 16 3.18 12.96 6.19
N VAL A 17 4.37 12.37 6.20
CA VAL A 17 4.68 11.08 5.60
C VAL A 17 4.61 10.02 6.70
N SER A 18 3.78 9.01 6.51
CA SER A 18 3.58 7.90 7.46
C SER A 18 4.37 6.65 7.06
N ALA A 19 4.67 6.48 5.77
CA ALA A 19 5.40 5.34 5.25
C ALA A 19 6.43 5.75 4.18
N LEU A 20 7.55 5.05 4.15
CA LEU A 20 8.56 5.12 3.10
C LEU A 20 8.89 3.69 2.63
N ALA A 21 9.04 3.50 1.33
CA ALA A 21 9.53 2.26 0.75
C ALA A 21 10.47 2.55 -0.43
N VAL A 22 11.36 1.62 -0.73
CA VAL A 22 12.09 1.62 -2.01
C VAL A 22 11.38 0.65 -2.93
N PHE A 23 11.14 1.07 -4.17
CA PHE A 23 10.49 0.25 -5.19
C PHE A 23 11.26 0.34 -6.51
N ASP A 24 11.40 -0.79 -7.20
CA ASP A 24 12.02 -0.87 -8.52
C ASP A 24 11.06 -1.57 -9.48
N ALA A 25 10.50 -0.81 -10.42
CA ALA A 25 9.63 -1.31 -11.48
C ALA A 25 10.41 -1.90 -12.67
N GLY A 26 11.73 -2.07 -12.54
CA GLY A 26 12.65 -2.47 -13.61
C GLY A 26 13.41 -1.30 -14.25
N THR A 27 13.18 -0.07 -13.78
CA THR A 27 13.90 1.15 -14.24
C THR A 27 14.93 1.65 -13.24
N GLY A 28 15.12 0.94 -12.13
CA GLY A 28 15.97 1.32 -11.02
C GLY A 28 15.18 1.69 -9.77
N PRO A 29 15.83 1.68 -8.59
CA PRO A 29 15.16 1.93 -7.32
C PRO A 29 14.75 3.40 -7.16
N GLU A 30 13.48 3.60 -6.84
CA GLU A 30 12.89 4.89 -6.49
C GLU A 30 12.43 4.89 -5.02
N LEU A 31 12.56 6.03 -4.34
CA LEU A 31 11.97 6.22 -3.01
C LEU A 31 10.49 6.58 -3.18
N VAL A 32 9.62 5.85 -2.53
CA VAL A 32 8.18 6.11 -2.49
C VAL A 32 7.77 6.53 -1.09
N ALA A 33 6.99 7.60 -1.00
CA ALA A 33 6.41 8.13 0.22
C ALA A 33 4.89 7.94 0.20
N GLY A 34 4.34 7.55 1.35
CA GLY A 34 2.91 7.44 1.62
C GLY A 34 2.56 8.21 2.89
N GLY A 35 1.41 8.87 2.92
CA GLY A 35 0.97 9.63 4.08
C GLY A 35 -0.38 10.31 3.85
N ARG A 36 -0.62 11.44 4.52
CA ARG A 36 -1.84 12.26 4.38
C ARG A 36 -1.68 13.45 3.42
N PHE A 37 -0.50 13.62 2.84
CA PHE A 37 -0.21 14.76 1.97
C PHE A 37 -0.99 14.65 0.65
N VAL A 38 -1.51 15.78 0.17
CA VAL A 38 -2.18 15.84 -1.15
C VAL A 38 -1.26 16.40 -2.23
N GLN A 39 -0.23 17.15 -1.82
CA GLN A 39 0.80 17.71 -2.69
C GLN A 39 2.20 17.27 -2.31
N ALA A 40 3.05 17.11 -3.32
CA ALA A 40 4.51 16.97 -3.22
C ALA A 40 5.17 17.80 -4.33
N ASP A 41 6.22 18.55 -4.00
CA ASP A 41 6.82 19.54 -4.91
C ASP A 41 5.81 20.52 -5.54
N GLY A 42 4.74 20.84 -4.79
CA GLY A 42 3.66 21.72 -5.25
C GLY A 42 2.75 21.11 -6.32
N GLN A 43 2.92 19.84 -6.66
CA GLN A 43 2.05 19.09 -7.57
C GLN A 43 1.07 18.23 -6.78
N ASP A 44 -0.16 18.08 -7.27
CA ASP A 44 -1.15 17.17 -6.67
C ASP A 44 -0.74 15.70 -6.94
N VAL A 45 -0.67 14.90 -5.86
CA VAL A 45 -0.18 13.51 -5.89
C VAL A 45 -1.06 12.52 -5.11
N ASN A 46 -1.97 13.03 -4.26
CA ASN A 46 -2.97 12.24 -3.52
C ASN A 46 -2.38 11.09 -2.69
N CYS A 47 -1.78 11.43 -1.56
CA CYS A 47 -1.33 10.53 -0.49
C CYS A 47 -0.15 9.60 -0.81
N VAL A 48 0.30 9.51 -2.07
CA VAL A 48 1.44 8.68 -2.47
C VAL A 48 2.25 9.36 -3.59
N ALA A 49 3.57 9.43 -3.41
CA ALA A 49 4.48 10.03 -4.39
C ALA A 49 5.82 9.30 -4.46
N ARG A 50 6.45 9.26 -5.63
CA ARG A 50 7.78 8.70 -5.86
C ARG A 50 8.80 9.78 -6.20
N TRP A 51 10.02 9.61 -5.71
CA TRP A 51 11.16 10.47 -5.99
C TRP A 51 12.00 9.87 -7.10
N ASN A 52 12.07 10.57 -8.24
CA ASN A 52 12.82 10.13 -9.43
C ASN A 52 14.29 10.59 -9.44
N GLY A 53 14.81 11.10 -8.31
CA GLY A 53 16.15 11.69 -8.22
C GLY A 53 16.18 13.21 -8.34
N ALA A 54 15.12 13.85 -8.82
CA ALA A 54 15.05 15.31 -8.99
C ALA A 54 13.74 15.94 -8.49
N THR A 55 12.62 15.22 -8.60
CA THR A 55 11.28 15.71 -8.24
C THR A 55 10.41 14.59 -7.69
N TRP A 56 9.47 14.95 -6.82
CA TRP A 56 8.36 14.09 -6.43
C TRP A 56 7.31 14.02 -7.53
N ASN A 57 6.83 12.81 -7.82
CA ASN A 57 5.83 12.55 -8.84
C ASN A 57 4.71 11.68 -8.25
N GLY A 58 3.46 11.95 -8.62
CA GLY A 58 2.32 11.11 -8.21
C GLY A 58 2.33 9.73 -8.87
N LEU A 59 1.59 8.78 -8.28
CA LEU A 59 1.42 7.43 -8.81
C LEU A 59 -0.03 7.25 -9.27
N ALA A 60 -0.26 7.31 -10.58
CA ALA A 60 -1.49 6.87 -11.24
C ALA A 60 -2.82 7.32 -10.59
N GLY A 61 -2.93 8.60 -10.17
CA GLY A 61 -4.13 9.17 -9.53
C GLY A 61 -4.11 9.14 -7.99
N GLY A 62 -3.25 8.30 -7.38
CA GLY A 62 -3.04 8.21 -5.94
C GLY A 62 -4.18 7.54 -5.19
N MET A 63 -4.50 8.00 -3.98
CA MET A 63 -5.56 7.42 -3.12
C MET A 63 -6.65 8.43 -2.83
N ALA A 64 -7.90 7.96 -2.70
CA ALA A 64 -9.04 8.79 -2.32
C ALA A 64 -10.07 8.03 -1.47
N ASP A 65 -10.83 8.80 -0.67
CA ASP A 65 -12.02 8.31 0.06
C ASP A 65 -13.20 9.29 0.02
N GLY A 66 -13.13 10.33 -0.81
CA GLY A 66 -14.09 11.44 -0.81
C GLY A 66 -14.08 12.28 0.49
N SER A 67 -13.14 12.02 1.40
CA SER A 67 -12.97 12.67 2.70
C SER A 67 -11.57 13.28 2.82
N ARG A 68 -11.33 14.04 3.90
CA ARG A 68 -9.99 14.59 4.22
C ARG A 68 -9.14 13.65 5.08
N SER A 69 -9.58 12.41 5.27
CA SER A 69 -8.94 11.42 6.14
C SER A 69 -8.22 10.33 5.35
N THR A 70 -8.20 10.43 4.01
CA THR A 70 -7.38 9.55 3.18
C THR A 70 -5.93 9.59 3.66
N GLU A 71 -5.33 8.42 3.90
CA GLU A 71 -3.94 8.31 4.34
C GLU A 71 -3.36 6.96 3.93
N VAL A 72 -2.16 6.96 3.35
CA VAL A 72 -1.34 5.75 3.17
C VAL A 72 -0.45 5.57 4.40
N ARG A 73 -0.69 4.50 5.17
CA ARG A 73 0.02 4.19 6.42
C ARG A 73 1.11 3.15 6.27
N ALA A 74 1.01 2.30 5.26
CA ALA A 74 1.97 1.23 4.99
C ALA A 74 2.31 1.18 3.50
N LEU A 75 3.60 1.03 3.21
CA LEU A 75 4.12 0.76 1.88
C LEU A 75 5.04 -0.45 1.95
N ALA A 76 4.93 -1.36 0.99
CA ALA A 76 5.79 -2.53 0.92
C ALA A 76 5.94 -3.02 -0.53
N ALA A 77 7.10 -3.55 -0.90
CA ALA A 77 7.31 -4.18 -2.19
C ALA A 77 7.12 -5.70 -2.09
N ILE A 78 6.50 -6.31 -3.10
CA ILE A 78 6.39 -7.76 -3.28
C ILE A 78 6.77 -8.15 -4.70
N ILE A 79 7.13 -9.42 -4.90
CA ILE A 79 7.34 -10.01 -6.23
C ILE A 79 6.26 -11.07 -6.45
N GLU A 80 5.51 -10.96 -7.55
CA GLU A 80 4.57 -11.98 -7.99
C GLU A 80 4.92 -12.41 -9.41
N ASN A 81 5.18 -13.70 -9.60
CA ASN A 81 5.51 -14.29 -10.91
C ASN A 81 6.67 -13.57 -11.65
N GLY A 82 7.63 -13.03 -10.89
CA GLY A 82 8.78 -12.29 -11.43
C GLY A 82 8.53 -10.81 -11.71
N THR A 83 7.34 -10.30 -11.43
CA THR A 83 7.00 -8.87 -11.53
C THR A 83 7.00 -8.23 -10.13
N ALA A 84 7.64 -7.07 -10.01
CA ALA A 84 7.63 -6.28 -8.79
C ALA A 84 6.35 -5.46 -8.69
N TYR A 85 5.78 -5.41 -7.49
CA TYR A 85 4.63 -4.58 -7.18
C TYR A 85 4.85 -3.79 -5.89
N LEU A 86 4.37 -2.55 -5.88
CA LEU A 86 4.27 -1.75 -4.67
C LEU A 86 2.87 -1.91 -4.08
N LEU A 87 2.80 -2.27 -2.82
CA LEU A 87 1.57 -2.30 -2.04
C LEU A 87 1.43 -1.00 -1.26
N ALA A 88 0.22 -0.46 -1.25
CA ALA A 88 -0.17 0.64 -0.39
C ALA A 88 -1.33 0.20 0.50
N GLY A 89 -1.16 0.35 1.80
CA GLY A 89 -2.17 0.09 2.83
C GLY A 89 -2.49 1.34 3.61
N GLY A 90 -3.75 1.56 3.95
CA GLY A 90 -4.16 2.76 4.66
C GLY A 90 -5.65 2.88 4.91
N SER A 91 -6.08 4.13 5.05
CA SER A 91 -7.49 4.52 5.06
C SER A 91 -7.81 5.16 3.71
N PHE A 92 -8.39 4.39 2.80
CA PHE A 92 -8.86 4.86 1.49
C PHE A 92 -9.91 3.90 0.94
N SER A 93 -10.78 4.39 0.06
CA SER A 93 -11.79 3.57 -0.62
C SER A 93 -11.57 3.42 -2.12
N GLU A 94 -10.65 4.19 -2.67
CA GLU A 94 -10.31 4.24 -4.08
C GLU A 94 -8.78 4.34 -4.24
N ALA A 95 -8.24 3.58 -5.19
CA ALA A 95 -6.84 3.63 -5.59
C ALA A 95 -6.76 3.87 -7.10
N GLY A 96 -6.05 4.93 -7.46
CA GLY A 96 -5.90 5.44 -8.81
C GLY A 96 -7.16 6.00 -9.43
N ASP A 97 -7.15 6.14 -10.76
CA ASP A 97 -8.24 6.72 -11.55
C ASP A 97 -9.35 5.70 -11.89
N LEU A 98 -9.56 4.69 -11.04
CA LEU A 98 -10.54 3.63 -11.32
C LEU A 98 -11.97 4.20 -11.36
N PRO A 99 -12.83 3.76 -12.30
CA PRO A 99 -14.21 4.24 -12.40
C PRO A 99 -14.99 4.00 -11.11
N ALA A 100 -15.68 5.04 -10.62
CA ALA A 100 -16.57 4.95 -9.46
C ALA A 100 -17.55 3.77 -9.59
N GLY A 101 -17.48 2.81 -8.66
CA GLY A 101 -18.31 1.60 -8.63
C GLY A 101 -17.58 0.29 -8.97
N LEU A 102 -16.35 0.36 -9.47
CA LEU A 102 -15.38 -0.74 -9.48
C LEU A 102 -14.39 -0.47 -8.36
N TYR A 103 -14.78 -0.75 -7.11
CA TYR A 103 -14.04 -0.34 -5.92
C TYR A 103 -12.63 -0.94 -5.91
N GLY A 104 -11.68 -0.17 -6.44
CA GLY A 104 -10.26 -0.48 -6.38
C GLY A 104 -9.82 -0.53 -4.93
N GLY A 105 -9.37 -1.70 -4.49
CA GLY A 105 -8.61 -1.93 -3.27
C GLY A 105 -9.01 -1.05 -2.08
N ARG A 106 -10.11 -1.37 -1.39
CA ARG A 106 -10.41 -0.69 -0.12
C ARG A 106 -9.33 -1.02 0.90
N GLY A 107 -8.68 0.01 1.44
CA GLY A 107 -7.63 -0.11 2.45
C GLY A 107 -6.32 -0.77 2.00
N LEU A 108 -6.29 -1.42 0.83
CA LEU A 108 -5.11 -2.07 0.28
C LEU A 108 -5.16 -2.13 -1.25
N ALA A 109 -4.13 -1.59 -1.91
CA ALA A 109 -3.98 -1.61 -3.36
C ALA A 109 -2.56 -1.99 -3.78
N ARG A 110 -2.43 -2.45 -5.02
CA ARG A 110 -1.18 -2.92 -5.63
C ARG A 110 -0.89 -2.14 -6.92
N TRP A 111 0.31 -1.55 -7.03
CA TRP A 111 0.79 -0.81 -8.20
C TRP A 111 1.85 -1.61 -8.95
N ASP A 112 1.73 -1.69 -10.27
CA ASP A 112 2.63 -2.44 -11.15
C ASP A 112 3.71 -1.59 -11.84
N GLY A 113 3.81 -0.31 -11.48
CA GLY A 113 4.65 0.68 -12.14
C GLY A 113 3.90 1.56 -13.14
N VAL A 114 2.65 1.22 -13.47
CA VAL A 114 1.78 1.95 -14.40
C VAL A 114 0.45 2.29 -13.74
N GLU A 115 -0.28 1.31 -13.22
CA GLU A 115 -1.64 1.48 -12.70
C GLU A 115 -1.88 0.78 -11.36
N TRP A 116 -2.83 1.29 -10.58
CA TRP A 116 -3.27 0.67 -9.34
C TRP A 116 -4.31 -0.42 -9.64
N SER A 117 -4.22 -1.54 -8.91
CA SER A 117 -5.11 -2.68 -9.00
C SER A 117 -5.44 -3.24 -7.60
N SER A 118 -6.51 -4.01 -7.48
CA SER A 118 -6.81 -4.74 -6.24
C SER A 118 -5.82 -5.91 -6.06
N LEU A 119 -5.60 -6.34 -4.81
CA LEU A 119 -4.81 -7.53 -4.49
C LEU A 119 -5.64 -8.83 -4.63
N ALA A 120 -6.38 -8.96 -5.72
CA ALA A 120 -7.10 -10.17 -6.09
C ALA A 120 -6.58 -10.65 -7.44
N GLY A 121 -6.18 -11.92 -7.52
CA GLY A 121 -5.64 -12.53 -8.72
C GLY A 121 -6.68 -12.78 -9.81
N ASN A 122 -7.32 -11.73 -10.32
CA ASN A 122 -8.03 -11.61 -11.61
C ASN A 122 -8.86 -10.31 -11.62
N ALA A 123 -8.95 -9.70 -12.81
CA ALA A 123 -9.42 -8.34 -13.07
C ALA A 123 -10.86 -7.98 -12.61
N ASP A 124 -11.60 -8.91 -11.98
CA ASP A 124 -13.02 -8.74 -11.65
C ASP A 124 -13.38 -9.10 -10.19
N ALA A 125 -12.40 -9.40 -9.33
CA ALA A 125 -12.65 -9.69 -7.92
C ALA A 125 -12.21 -8.53 -7.02
N GLU A 126 -13.17 -7.80 -6.46
CA GLU A 126 -12.91 -6.84 -5.39
C GLU A 126 -12.42 -7.61 -4.15
N VAL A 127 -11.18 -7.34 -3.72
CA VAL A 127 -10.75 -7.65 -2.35
C VAL A 127 -10.96 -6.40 -1.53
N VAL A 128 -11.78 -6.54 -0.48
CA VAL A 128 -12.07 -5.47 0.46
C VAL A 128 -11.30 -5.75 1.73
N VAL A 129 -10.28 -4.94 2.01
CA VAL A 129 -9.71 -4.83 3.36
C VAL A 129 -10.42 -3.66 4.04
N GLY A 130 -11.58 -3.95 4.60
CA GLY A 130 -12.38 -2.97 5.32
C GLY A 130 -11.67 -2.51 6.58
N GLY A 131 -11.87 -1.25 6.95
CA GLY A 131 -11.18 -0.62 8.06
C GLY A 131 -9.93 0.13 7.60
N THR A 132 -8.93 0.22 8.48
CA THR A 132 -7.66 0.90 8.20
C THR A 132 -6.52 -0.09 8.29
N VAL A 133 -5.83 -0.30 7.16
CA VAL A 133 -4.55 -1.01 7.17
C VAL A 133 -3.50 -0.11 7.79
N GLN A 134 -2.78 -0.62 8.78
CA GLN A 134 -1.72 0.11 9.47
C GLN A 134 -0.35 -0.50 9.22
N ALA A 135 -0.28 -1.79 8.90
CA ALA A 135 0.97 -2.50 8.66
C ALA A 135 0.83 -3.50 7.52
N ILE A 136 1.88 -3.59 6.70
CA ILE A 136 2.07 -4.64 5.70
C ILE A 136 3.46 -5.22 5.94
N LEU A 137 3.53 -6.53 6.08
CA LEU A 137 4.78 -7.26 6.21
C LEU A 137 4.90 -8.27 5.07
N PRO A 138 5.73 -8.01 4.05
CA PRO A 138 6.14 -9.02 3.11
C PRO A 138 6.80 -10.21 3.82
N LEU A 139 6.45 -11.42 3.40
CA LEU A 139 6.99 -12.67 3.90
C LEU A 139 7.89 -13.28 2.83
N GLY A 140 9.15 -13.50 3.19
CA GLY A 140 10.20 -13.97 2.28
C GLY A 140 11.47 -13.14 2.46
N ASP A 141 12.51 -13.53 1.74
CA ASP A 141 13.79 -12.83 1.71
C ASP A 141 13.80 -11.76 0.62
N GLU A 142 14.67 -11.87 -0.39
CA GLU A 142 14.84 -10.87 -1.45
C GLU A 142 13.65 -10.83 -2.43
N THR A 143 12.81 -11.87 -2.46
CA THR A 143 11.65 -11.96 -3.36
C THR A 143 10.39 -12.40 -2.62
N PRO A 144 9.82 -11.54 -1.75
CA PRO A 144 8.66 -11.91 -0.97
C PRO A 144 7.43 -12.09 -1.88
N THR A 145 6.80 -13.26 -1.76
CA THR A 145 5.63 -13.71 -2.57
C THR A 145 4.36 -13.84 -1.73
N ALA A 146 4.47 -13.57 -0.44
CA ALA A 146 3.39 -13.62 0.52
C ALA A 146 3.49 -12.40 1.45
N LEU A 147 2.45 -12.13 2.22
CA LEU A 147 2.43 -11.03 3.16
C LEU A 147 1.46 -11.25 4.32
N VAL A 148 1.66 -10.49 5.39
CA VAL A 148 0.68 -10.27 6.46
C VAL A 148 0.24 -8.82 6.41
N VAL A 149 -1.07 -8.60 6.43
CA VAL A 149 -1.68 -7.28 6.63
C VAL A 149 -2.19 -7.20 8.05
N GLY A 150 -1.91 -6.09 8.71
CA GLY A 150 -2.41 -5.76 10.03
C GLY A 150 -3.07 -4.39 10.05
N GLY A 151 -4.05 -4.20 10.92
CA GLY A 151 -4.66 -2.90 11.13
C GLY A 151 -5.78 -2.90 12.15
N GLN A 152 -6.64 -1.89 12.03
CA GLN A 152 -7.98 -1.94 12.59
C GLN A 152 -8.90 -2.36 11.46
N LEU A 153 -9.04 -3.67 11.26
CA LEU A 153 -9.72 -4.27 10.13
C LEU A 153 -11.17 -4.59 10.52
N SER A 154 -12.12 -4.21 9.68
CA SER A 154 -13.53 -4.55 9.91
C SER A 154 -13.91 -5.89 9.26
N SER A 155 -13.28 -6.19 8.12
CA SER A 155 -13.48 -7.41 7.35
C SER A 155 -12.44 -7.50 6.26
N VAL A 156 -11.95 -8.70 5.99
CA VAL A 156 -11.22 -9.03 4.77
C VAL A 156 -12.11 -9.95 3.97
N ALA A 157 -12.47 -9.55 2.76
CA ALA A 157 -13.32 -10.32 1.88
C ALA A 157 -12.68 -10.50 0.50
N ASP A 158 -12.96 -11.64 -0.10
CA ASP A 158 -12.67 -11.93 -1.51
C ASP A 158 -13.98 -12.25 -2.25
N ARG A 159 -13.86 -12.69 -3.52
CA ARG A 159 -15.01 -13.08 -4.35
C ARG A 159 -15.91 -14.18 -3.75
N ASN A 160 -15.41 -14.96 -2.81
CA ASN A 160 -16.14 -16.06 -2.16
C ASN A 160 -16.82 -15.62 -0.85
N GLY A 161 -16.62 -14.37 -0.43
CA GLY A 161 -17.21 -13.79 0.78
C GLY A 161 -16.16 -13.35 1.79
N VAL A 162 -16.59 -13.20 3.05
CA VAL A 162 -15.72 -12.79 4.14
C VAL A 162 -14.72 -13.91 4.47
N VAL A 163 -13.44 -13.60 4.33
CA VAL A 163 -12.31 -14.49 4.64
C VAL A 163 -11.92 -14.38 6.12
N SER A 164 -11.92 -13.16 6.66
CA SER A 164 -11.50 -12.88 8.03
C SER A 164 -12.20 -11.64 8.58
N THR A 165 -12.44 -11.63 9.89
CA THR A 165 -12.81 -10.42 10.65
C THR A 165 -11.74 -10.08 11.70
N LEU A 166 -10.56 -10.69 11.58
CA LEU A 166 -9.43 -10.46 12.46
C LEU A 166 -8.65 -9.23 12.01
N ASP A 167 -7.95 -8.60 12.95
CA ASP A 167 -7.09 -7.43 12.73
C ASP A 167 -5.75 -7.79 12.08
N ALA A 168 -5.54 -9.07 11.77
CA ALA A 168 -4.45 -9.53 10.91
C ALA A 168 -4.90 -10.67 9.98
N VAL A 169 -4.40 -10.63 8.74
CA VAL A 169 -4.68 -11.62 7.70
C VAL A 169 -3.41 -11.91 6.90
N ARG A 170 -3.27 -13.13 6.42
CA ARG A 170 -2.18 -13.54 5.53
C ARG A 170 -2.69 -13.62 4.09
N TRP A 171 -1.84 -13.26 3.14
CA TRP A 171 -2.04 -13.50 1.72
C TRP A 171 -0.82 -14.20 1.13
N ASP A 172 -1.09 -15.12 0.20
CA ASP A 172 -0.10 -15.71 -0.70
C ASP A 172 -0.77 -16.06 -2.05
N SER A 173 -0.06 -16.76 -2.93
CA SER A 173 -0.58 -17.16 -4.26
C SER A 173 -1.82 -18.06 -4.20
N GLY A 174 -2.12 -18.66 -3.05
CA GLY A 174 -3.36 -19.40 -2.79
C GLY A 174 -4.54 -18.52 -2.38
N GLY A 175 -4.31 -17.24 -2.08
CA GLY A 175 -5.31 -16.26 -1.65
C GLY A 175 -5.18 -15.85 -0.19
N TRP A 176 -6.24 -15.24 0.33
CA TRP A 176 -6.30 -14.74 1.70
C TRP A 176 -6.61 -15.88 2.68
N SER A 177 -5.97 -15.87 3.86
CA SER A 177 -6.27 -16.77 4.96
C SER A 177 -6.16 -16.06 6.31
N PRO A 178 -7.03 -16.39 7.28
CA PRO A 178 -6.94 -15.81 8.62
C PRO A 178 -5.65 -16.27 9.33
N MET A 179 -5.03 -15.38 10.10
CA MET A 179 -3.95 -15.76 11.01
C MET A 179 -4.55 -16.56 12.17
N SER A 180 -4.14 -17.81 12.35
CA SER A 180 -4.62 -18.64 13.46
C SER A 180 -4.21 -18.02 14.81
N GLY A 181 -5.13 -18.04 15.78
CA GLY A 181 -4.86 -17.55 17.14
C GLY A 181 -5.45 -16.18 17.49
N GLY A 182 -6.05 -15.47 16.53
CA GLY A 182 -6.89 -14.29 16.79
C GLY A 182 -6.12 -13.08 17.32
N LEU A 183 -5.76 -12.16 16.42
CA LEU A 183 -5.54 -10.77 16.81
C LEU A 183 -6.89 -10.07 16.64
N ASP A 184 -7.57 -9.82 17.76
CA ASP A 184 -8.87 -9.14 17.86
C ASP A 184 -8.73 -7.69 18.36
N GLY A 185 -7.51 -7.15 18.27
CA GLY A 185 -7.18 -5.75 18.55
C GLY A 185 -6.22 -5.18 17.52
N THR A 186 -6.21 -3.85 17.42
CA THR A 186 -5.50 -3.10 16.38
C THR A 186 -4.03 -3.48 16.27
N VAL A 187 -3.63 -3.92 15.08
CA VAL A 187 -2.23 -4.20 14.75
C VAL A 187 -1.59 -2.95 14.17
N ASN A 188 -0.79 -2.26 14.98
CA ASN A 188 -0.13 -1.00 14.58
C ASN A 188 1.16 -1.21 13.78
N THR A 189 1.81 -2.35 13.95
CA THR A 189 3.08 -2.65 13.30
C THR A 189 3.27 -4.17 13.20
N LEU A 190 4.04 -4.59 12.19
CA LEU A 190 4.43 -5.97 11.96
C LEU A 190 5.94 -5.99 11.69
N ALA A 191 6.63 -6.98 12.22
CA ALA A 191 8.05 -7.18 12.00
C ALA A 191 8.35 -8.67 11.82
N PRO A 192 9.35 -9.04 10.99
CA PRO A 192 9.78 -10.42 10.88
C PRO A 192 10.42 -10.89 12.18
N TYR A 193 10.26 -12.17 12.50
CA TYR A 193 10.99 -12.85 13.57
C TYR A 193 12.24 -13.52 12.98
N ALA A 194 13.41 -13.19 13.53
CA ALA A 194 14.71 -13.73 13.12
C ALA A 194 15.07 -15.02 13.87
#